data_AF-A0A4U5ZQZ9-F1
#
_entry.id   AF-A0A4U5ZQZ9-F1
#
_cell.length_a   1.000
_cell.length_b   1.000
_cell.length_c   1.000
_cell.angle_alpha   90.00
_cell.angle_beta   90.00
_cell.angle_gamma   90.00
#
_symmetry.space_group_name_H-M   'P 1'
#
loop_
_entity.id
_entity.type
_entity.pdbx_description
1 polymer ?
#
loop_
_entity_poly.entity_id
_entity_poly.type
_entity_poly.pdbx_seq_one_letter_code
_entity_poly.pdbx_strand_id
1 'polypeptide(L)'
;MTTAVPFRLTMNRGILFYLAVFFVLALALSAHPAMASEGTGGSLPYESWLTNLRNSVTGPVAFALSIIGIVVAGGVLIFGGELNAFFRTLIFLVLVMALLVGAQNVMSTFFGRGAEIAALGNGALHQVQVAAADAVRAVAAGRLA
;
A
#
# COMPACT_ATOMS: atom_id res chain seq x y z
N MET A 1 18.00 3.25 58.60
CA MET A 1 17.61 4.68 58.68
C MET A 1 17.39 5.17 57.26
N THR A 2 16.12 5.33 56.85
CA THR A 2 15.72 5.68 55.48
C THR A 2 15.26 7.14 55.51
N THR A 3 15.86 8.00 54.70
CA THR A 3 15.47 9.41 54.57
C THR A 3 14.72 9.57 53.27
N ALA A 4 13.39 9.51 53.33
CA ALA A 4 12.52 9.87 52.23
C ALA A 4 12.63 11.38 51.99
N VAL A 5 13.28 11.77 50.89
CA VAL A 5 13.31 13.15 50.39
C VAL A 5 11.93 13.46 49.80
N PRO A 6 11.14 14.39 50.37
CA PRO A 6 9.83 14.72 49.83
C PRO A 6 10.01 15.56 48.56
N PHE A 7 9.85 14.94 47.40
CA PHE A 7 9.76 15.62 46.11
C PHE A 7 8.47 16.45 46.07
N ARG A 8 8.57 17.74 46.42
CA ARG A 8 7.46 18.68 46.28
C ARG A 8 7.44 19.23 44.86
N LEU A 9 6.61 18.62 44.02
CA LEU A 9 6.19 19.20 42.74
C LEU A 9 5.27 20.40 43.04
N THR A 10 5.83 21.62 43.09
CA THR A 10 5.04 22.83 42.85
C THR A 10 4.70 22.83 41.36
N MET A 11 3.63 22.11 41.02
CA MET A 11 3.26 21.89 39.63
C MET A 11 2.33 23.03 39.20
N ASN A 12 2.90 23.98 38.47
CA ASN A 12 2.13 25.06 37.87
C ASN A 12 1.01 24.46 37.00
N ARG A 13 -0.22 24.95 37.13
CA ARG A 13 -1.40 24.38 36.42
C ARG A 13 -1.21 24.36 34.90
N GLY A 14 -0.41 25.29 34.37
CA GLY A 14 0.01 25.30 32.97
C GLY A 14 0.90 24.11 32.59
N ILE A 15 1.88 23.75 33.42
CA ILE A 15 2.77 22.61 33.18
C ILE A 15 1.99 21.28 33.19
N LEU A 16 1.03 21.15 34.11
CA LEU A 16 0.12 20.00 34.13
C LEU A 16 -0.69 19.86 32.84
N PHE A 17 -1.19 20.98 32.32
CA PHE A 17 -1.92 21.00 31.06
C PHE A 17 -1.03 20.58 29.88
N TYR A 18 0.19 21.12 29.80
CA TYR A 18 1.15 20.72 28.76
C TYR A 18 1.55 19.25 28.84
N LEU A 19 1.75 18.69 30.04
CA LEU A 19 2.05 17.27 30.23
C LEU A 19 0.85 16.38 29.87
N ALA A 20 -0.38 16.79 30.19
CA ALA A 20 -1.58 16.04 29.82
C ALA A 20 -1.81 16.03 28.30
N VAL A 21 -1.62 17.18 27.63
CA VAL A 21 -1.68 17.28 26.17
C VAL A 21 -0.60 16.43 25.53
N PHE A 22 0.63 16.49 26.05
CA PHE A 22 1.74 15.66 25.59
C PHE A 22 1.45 14.16 25.77
N PHE A 23 0.86 13.76 26.89
CA PHE A 23 0.51 12.37 27.17
C PHE A 23 -0.62 11.85 26.26
N VAL A 24 -1.66 12.66 26.04
CA VAL A 24 -2.75 12.32 25.10
C VAL A 24 -2.21 12.23 23.67
N LEU A 25 -1.30 13.14 23.28
CA LEU A 25 -0.64 13.10 21.99
C LEU A 25 0.26 11.86 21.86
N ALA A 26 1.01 11.51 22.91
CA ALA A 26 1.82 10.29 22.94
C ALA A 26 0.96 9.02 22.87
N LEU A 27 -0.22 9.00 23.48
CA LEU A 27 -1.18 7.90 23.36
C LEU A 27 -1.73 7.80 21.93
N ALA A 28 -2.10 8.93 21.33
CA ALA A 28 -2.57 8.98 19.95
C ALA A 28 -1.49 8.53 18.94
N LEU A 29 -0.22 8.86 19.21
CA LEU A 29 0.95 8.47 18.40
C LEU A 29 1.45 7.04 18.66
N SER A 30 1.00 6.40 19.74
CA SER A 30 1.29 4.99 20.06
C SER A 30 0.16 4.04 19.68
N ALA A 31 -0.94 4.57 19.12
CA ALA A 31 -1.88 3.78 18.36
C ALA A 31 -1.12 3.19 17.17
N HIS A 32 -0.76 1.91 17.31
CA HIS A 32 -0.06 1.18 16.26
C HIS A 32 -0.93 1.25 14.99
N PRO A 33 -0.33 1.40 13.79
CA PRO A 33 -1.11 1.28 12.57
C PRO A 33 -1.74 -0.11 12.60
N ALA A 34 -3.06 -0.15 12.74
CA ALA A 34 -3.81 -1.36 12.43
C ALA A 34 -3.37 -1.73 11.02
N MET A 35 -2.65 -2.84 10.91
CA MET A 35 -2.23 -3.40 9.64
C MET A 35 -3.51 -3.70 8.87
N ALA A 36 -4.01 -2.70 8.14
CA ALA A 36 -4.86 -2.89 6.99
C ALA A 36 -3.94 -3.53 5.97
N SER A 37 -3.73 -4.83 6.16
CA SER A 37 -3.01 -5.67 5.23
C SER A 37 -3.65 -5.44 3.86
N GLU A 38 -2.89 -4.86 2.95
CA GLU A 38 -3.19 -4.88 1.54
C GLU A 38 -3.30 -6.34 1.12
N GLY A 39 -4.50 -6.92 1.23
CA GLY A 39 -4.81 -8.29 0.83
C GLY A 39 -3.61 -9.24 0.88
N THR A 40 -2.94 -9.38 2.04
CA THR A 40 -2.03 -10.51 2.21
C THR A 40 -2.95 -11.70 2.19
N GLY A 41 -3.12 -12.29 1.00
CA GLY A 41 -3.65 -13.62 0.85
C GLY A 41 -2.89 -14.49 1.84
N GLY A 42 -3.58 -14.74 2.94
CA GLY A 42 -3.02 -15.42 4.07
C GLY A 42 -3.15 -16.89 3.77
N SER A 43 -2.04 -17.58 3.58
CA SER A 43 -1.88 -18.99 3.98
C SER A 43 -2.75 -20.06 3.30
N LEU A 44 -3.47 -19.75 2.22
CA LEU A 44 -4.32 -20.74 1.55
C LEU A 44 -3.55 -21.45 0.42
N PRO A 45 -3.53 -22.79 0.39
CA PRO A 45 -2.71 -23.56 -0.57
C PRO A 45 -2.93 -23.21 -2.05
N TYR A 46 -4.11 -22.73 -2.42
CA TYR A 46 -4.48 -22.40 -3.80
C TYR A 46 -4.07 -20.99 -4.24
N GLU A 47 -3.73 -20.10 -3.31
CA GLU A 47 -3.47 -18.70 -3.62
C GLU A 47 -2.23 -18.55 -4.50
N SER A 48 -1.15 -19.28 -4.19
CA SER A 48 0.07 -19.29 -5.01
C SER A 48 -0.23 -19.70 -6.45
N TRP A 49 -1.09 -20.70 -6.66
CA TRP A 49 -1.52 -21.10 -7.99
C TRP A 49 -2.33 -19.98 -8.68
N LEU A 50 -3.26 -19.33 -7.98
CA LEU A 50 -4.03 -18.19 -8.51
C LEU A 50 -3.12 -17.02 -8.89
N THR A 51 -2.12 -16.71 -8.07
CA THR A 51 -1.14 -15.65 -8.38
C THR A 51 -0.31 -16.00 -9.60
N ASN A 52 0.16 -17.25 -9.70
CA ASN A 52 0.91 -17.72 -10.88
C ASN A 52 0.04 -17.70 -12.14
N LEU A 53 -1.23 -18.09 -12.03
CA LEU A 53 -2.18 -18.03 -13.14
C LEU A 53 -2.41 -16.59 -13.59
N ARG A 54 -2.62 -15.66 -12.65
CA ARG A 54 -2.71 -14.23 -12.96
C ARG A 54 -1.46 -13.73 -13.69
N ASN A 55 -0.27 -14.03 -13.15
CA ASN A 55 1.00 -13.60 -13.74
C ASN A 55 1.22 -14.19 -15.14
N SER A 56 0.78 -15.43 -15.35
CA SER A 56 0.83 -16.10 -16.66
C SER A 56 -0.11 -15.43 -17.67
N VAL A 57 -1.38 -15.23 -17.29
CA VAL A 57 -2.43 -14.64 -18.14
C VAL A 57 -2.20 -13.16 -18.44
N THR A 58 -1.56 -12.43 -17.53
CA THR A 58 -1.18 -11.02 -17.78
C THR A 58 0.21 -10.86 -18.39
N GLY A 59 0.97 -11.95 -18.52
CA GLY A 59 2.34 -11.99 -19.01
C GLY A 59 2.46 -12.69 -20.37
N PRO A 60 3.51 -13.52 -20.57
CA PRO A 60 3.83 -14.10 -21.87
C PRO A 60 2.71 -14.93 -22.53
N VAL A 61 1.79 -15.52 -21.76
CA VAL A 61 0.74 -16.39 -22.31
C VAL A 61 -0.32 -15.60 -23.05
N ALA A 62 -0.76 -14.43 -22.54
CA ALA A 62 -1.68 -13.57 -23.29
C ALA A 62 -1.06 -13.12 -24.62
N PHE A 63 0.23 -12.82 -24.62
CA PHE A 63 0.94 -12.46 -25.85
C PHE A 63 1.02 -13.62 -26.85
N ALA A 64 1.27 -14.84 -26.40
CA ALA A 64 1.25 -16.01 -27.27
C ALA A 64 -0.14 -16.24 -27.90
N LEU A 65 -1.22 -16.11 -27.10
CA LEU A 65 -2.59 -16.23 -27.59
C LEU A 65 -2.97 -15.12 -28.57
N SER A 66 -2.47 -13.90 -28.37
CA SER A 66 -2.69 -12.79 -29.30
C SER A 66 -2.09 -13.08 -30.67
N ILE A 67 -0.87 -13.60 -30.72
CA ILE A 67 -0.21 -13.97 -31.98
C ILE A 67 -1.01 -15.05 -32.70
N ILE A 68 -1.44 -16.10 -31.99
CA ILE A 68 -2.23 -17.18 -32.58
C ILE A 68 -3.53 -16.62 -33.18
N GLY A 69 -4.25 -15.77 -32.44
CA GLY A 69 -5.48 -15.14 -32.90
C GLY A 69 -5.28 -14.30 -34.16
N ILE A 70 -4.19 -13.53 -34.22
CA ILE A 70 -3.83 -12.71 -35.40
C ILE A 70 -3.49 -13.59 -36.60
N VAL A 71 -2.72 -14.66 -36.41
CA VAL A 71 -2.34 -15.58 -37.50
C VAL A 71 -3.58 -16.27 -38.07
N VAL A 72 -4.51 -16.72 -37.22
CA VAL A 72 -5.77 -17.33 -37.67
C VAL A 72 -6.63 -16.32 -38.43
N ALA A 73 -6.82 -15.12 -37.88
CA ALA A 73 -7.60 -14.07 -38.53
C ALA A 73 -6.99 -13.64 -39.88
N GLY A 74 -5.67 -13.47 -39.92
CA GLY A 74 -4.93 -13.15 -41.15
C GLY A 74 -5.01 -14.28 -42.18
N GLY A 75 -4.93 -15.54 -41.75
CA GLY A 75 -5.12 -16.70 -42.62
C GLY A 75 -6.48 -16.70 -43.30
N VAL A 76 -7.56 -16.50 -42.54
CA VAL A 76 -8.93 -16.41 -43.09
C VAL A 76 -9.05 -15.27 -44.12
N LEU A 77 -8.40 -14.13 -43.88
CA LEU A 77 -8.45 -12.99 -44.78
C LEU A 77 -7.71 -13.23 -46.10
N ILE A 78 -6.54 -13.87 -46.06
CA ILE A 78 -5.74 -14.16 -47.27
C ILE A 78 -6.48 -15.10 -48.22
N PHE A 79 -7.28 -16.04 -47.70
CA PHE A 79 -8.08 -16.94 -48.52
C PHE A 79 -9.41 -16.34 -49.02
N GLY A 80 -9.60 -15.02 -48.89
CA GLY A 80 -10.81 -14.33 -49.38
C GLY A 80 -12.00 -14.42 -48.42
N GLY A 81 -11.75 -14.61 -47.12
CA GLY A 81 -12.78 -14.57 -46.09
C GLY A 81 -13.45 -13.20 -45.92
N GLU A 82 -14.56 -13.18 -45.19
CA GLU A 82 -15.35 -11.96 -44.96
C GLU A 82 -14.52 -10.90 -44.19
N LEU A 83 -14.23 -9.79 -44.86
CA LEU A 83 -13.44 -8.68 -44.30
C LEU A 83 -14.10 -8.06 -43.05
N ASN A 84 -15.43 -8.00 -43.02
CA ASN A 84 -16.19 -7.57 -41.85
C ASN A 84 -15.99 -8.53 -40.65
N ALA A 85 -15.94 -9.85 -40.89
CA ALA A 85 -15.63 -10.82 -39.83
C ALA A 85 -14.17 -10.70 -39.34
N PHE A 86 -13.22 -10.43 -40.25
CA PHE A 86 -11.83 -10.14 -39.88
C PHE A 86 -11.71 -8.92 -38.97
N PHE A 87 -12.30 -7.77 -39.35
CA PHE A 87 -12.25 -6.58 -38.50
C PHE A 87 -12.90 -6.80 -37.15
N ARG A 88 -14.02 -7.53 -37.11
CA ARG A 88 -14.68 -7.89 -35.85
C ARG A 88 -13.76 -8.69 -34.94
N THR A 89 -13.08 -9.72 -35.46
CA THR A 89 -12.14 -10.54 -34.68
C THR A 89 -10.93 -9.74 -34.21
N LEU A 90 -10.41 -8.84 -35.04
CA LEU A 90 -9.29 -7.96 -34.67
C LEU A 90 -9.66 -6.99 -33.53
N ILE A 91 -10.82 -6.33 -33.63
CA ILE A 91 -11.30 -5.42 -32.57
C ILE A 91 -11.46 -6.17 -31.26
N PHE A 92 -12.04 -7.37 -31.26
CA PHE A 92 -12.17 -8.18 -30.05
C PHE A 92 -10.80 -8.53 -29.45
N LEU A 93 -9.81 -8.87 -30.28
CA LEU A 93 -8.47 -9.20 -29.82
C LEU A 93 -7.81 -8.00 -29.13
N VAL A 94 -7.91 -6.82 -29.72
CA VAL A 94 -7.40 -5.57 -29.12
C VAL A 94 -8.13 -5.24 -27.82
N LEU A 95 -9.47 -5.37 -27.79
CA LEU A 95 -10.25 -5.13 -26.58
C LEU A 95 -9.84 -6.06 -25.43
N VAL A 96 -9.62 -7.35 -25.70
CA VAL A 96 -9.16 -8.30 -24.69
C VAL A 96 -7.80 -7.89 -24.12
N MET A 97 -6.84 -7.52 -24.97
CA MET A 97 -5.52 -7.07 -24.53
C MET A 97 -5.58 -5.77 -23.73
N ALA A 98 -6.40 -4.81 -24.19
CA ALA A 98 -6.61 -3.54 -23.51
C ALA A 98 -7.23 -3.75 -22.11
N LEU A 99 -8.19 -4.66 -21.98
CA LEU A 99 -8.80 -4.98 -20.69
C LEU A 99 -7.83 -5.73 -19.75
N LEU A 100 -7.03 -6.67 -20.27
CA LEU A 100 -6.02 -7.39 -19.48
C LEU A 100 -4.98 -6.43 -18.87
N VAL A 101 -4.41 -5.55 -19.70
CA VAL A 101 -3.40 -4.56 -19.26
C VAL A 101 -4.04 -3.44 -18.43
N GLY A 102 -5.24 -3.00 -18.82
CA GLY A 102 -6.01 -1.99 -18.10
C GLY A 102 -6.37 -2.45 -16.68
N ALA A 103 -6.76 -3.70 -16.50
CA ALA A 103 -7.13 -4.26 -15.20
C ALA A 103 -5.95 -4.22 -14.19
N GLN A 104 -4.72 -4.50 -14.62
CA GLN A 104 -3.54 -4.36 -13.77
C GLN A 104 -3.32 -2.91 -13.32
N ASN A 105 -3.39 -1.96 -14.26
CA ASN A 105 -3.20 -0.54 -13.95
C ASN A 105 -4.29 0.01 -13.02
N VAL A 106 -5.55 -0.41 -13.22
CA VAL A 106 -6.68 -0.09 -12.34
C VAL A 106 -6.41 -0.64 -10.94
N MET A 107 -6.06 -1.92 -10.81
CA MET A 107 -5.76 -2.51 -9.50
C MET A 107 -4.62 -1.76 -8.77
N SER A 108 -3.52 -1.48 -9.46
CA SER A 108 -2.40 -0.75 -8.87
C SER A 108 -2.79 0.67 -8.43
N THR A 109 -3.58 1.37 -9.24
CA THR A 109 -3.95 2.77 -8.97
C THR A 109 -4.95 2.89 -7.82
N PHE A 110 -5.94 2.00 -7.74
CA PHE A 110 -6.98 2.08 -6.71
C PHE A 110 -6.56 1.44 -5.39
N PHE A 111 -5.79 0.35 -5.41
CA PHE A 111 -5.40 -0.35 -4.20
C PHE A 111 -4.00 0.04 -3.69
N GLY A 112 -3.04 0.38 -4.56
CA GLY A 112 -1.67 0.77 -4.15
C GLY A 112 -1.54 2.20 -3.61
N ARG A 113 -2.46 3.10 -3.96
CA ARG A 113 -2.49 4.46 -3.37
C ARG A 113 -2.91 4.44 -1.90
N GLY A 114 -3.64 3.41 -1.45
CA GLY A 114 -3.98 3.23 -0.04
C GLY A 114 -2.74 3.06 0.84
N ALA A 115 -1.78 2.22 0.41
CA ALA A 115 -0.51 2.06 1.11
C ALA A 115 0.41 3.29 1.00
N GLU A 116 0.42 4.03 -0.11
CA GLU A 116 1.27 5.22 -0.24
C GLU A 116 0.90 6.30 0.80
N ILE A 117 -0.41 6.58 0.96
CA ILE A 117 -0.89 7.55 1.95
C ILE A 117 -0.57 7.07 3.38
N ALA A 118 -0.67 5.77 3.65
CA ALA A 118 -0.29 5.18 4.94
C ALA A 118 1.23 5.22 5.19
N ALA A 119 2.05 5.01 4.16
CA ALA A 119 3.50 5.05 4.23
C ALA A 119 4.04 6.47 4.49
N LEU A 120 3.47 7.47 3.82
CA LEU A 120 3.77 8.89 4.08
C LEU A 120 3.39 9.27 5.52
N GLY A 121 2.23 8.79 6.00
CA GLY A 121 1.82 8.92 7.40
C GLY A 121 2.85 8.31 8.36
N ASN A 122 3.21 7.03 8.16
CA ASN A 122 4.19 6.34 9.01
C ASN A 122 5.58 6.99 9.01
N GLY A 123 6.03 7.53 7.87
CA GLY A 123 7.28 8.26 7.77
C GLY A 123 7.28 9.55 8.61
N ALA A 124 6.19 10.33 8.55
CA ALA A 124 6.01 11.52 9.36
C ALA A 124 5.90 11.18 10.87
N LEU A 125 5.17 10.13 11.21
CA LEU A 125 5.02 9.66 12.60
C LEU A 125 6.37 9.19 13.18
N HIS A 126 7.17 8.47 12.41
CA HIS A 126 8.51 8.03 12.84
C HIS A 126 9.44 9.22 13.10
N GLN A 127 9.39 10.26 12.24
CA GLN A 127 10.19 11.47 12.42
C GLN A 127 9.79 12.25 13.68
N VAL A 128 8.49 12.32 13.97
CA VAL A 128 7.96 12.92 15.21
C VAL A 128 8.33 12.09 16.44
N GLN A 129 8.31 10.75 16.36
CA GLN A 129 8.70 9.88 17.47
C GLN A 129 10.18 10.02 17.84
N VAL A 130 11.07 10.14 16.83
CA VAL A 130 12.51 10.39 17.06
C VAL A 130 12.72 11.75 17.73
N ALA A 131 12.09 12.80 17.20
CA ALA A 131 12.19 14.15 17.77
C ALA A 131 11.61 14.22 19.20
N ALA A 132 10.52 13.53 19.48
CA ALA A 132 9.92 13.46 20.81
C ALA A 132 10.80 12.68 21.80
N ALA A 133 11.43 11.58 21.37
CA ALA A 133 12.36 10.82 22.20
C ALA A 133 13.60 11.66 22.58
N ASP A 134 14.10 12.45 21.64
CA ASP A 134 15.22 13.37 21.89
C ASP A 134 14.82 14.52 22.82
N ALA A 135 13.62 15.07 22.66
CA ALA A 135 13.08 16.09 23.56
C ALA A 135 12.89 15.56 24.99
N VAL A 136 12.34 14.35 25.16
CA VAL A 136 12.17 13.71 26.48
C VAL A 136 13.52 13.44 27.13
N ARG A 137 14.51 12.96 26.37
CA ARG A 137 15.89 12.78 26.85
C ARG A 137 16.52 14.11 27.26
N ALA A 138 16.29 15.18 26.52
CA ALA A 138 16.82 16.51 26.84
C ALA A 138 16.20 17.11 28.12
N VAL A 139 14.90 16.90 28.33
CA VAL A 139 14.20 17.29 29.56
C VAL A 139 14.66 16.44 30.75
N ALA A 140 14.81 15.12 30.58
CA ALA A 140 15.29 14.22 31.63
C ALA A 140 16.74 14.50 32.04
N ALA A 141 17.56 14.97 31.10
CA ALA A 141 18.95 15.38 31.33
C ALA A 141 19.08 16.80 31.94
N GLY A 142 17.97 17.49 32.22
CA GLY A 142 17.98 18.82 32.83
C GLY A 142 18.59 19.91 31.94
N ARG A 143 18.71 19.68 30.62
CA ARG A 143 19.41 20.59 29.69
C ARG A 143 18.55 21.80 29.26
N LEU A 144 17.31 21.87 29.73
CA LEU A 144 16.27 22.82 29.31
C LEU A 144 15.84 23.78 30.45
N ALA A 145 16.58 23.80 31.56
CA ALA A 145 16.41 24.75 32.67
C ALA A 145 17.47 25.86 32.62
#